data_AF-A0A7S0F974-F1
#
_entry.id   AF-A0A7S0F974-F1
#
_cell.length_a   1.000
_cell.length_b   1.000
_cell.length_c   1.000
_cell.angle_alpha   90.00
_cell.angle_beta   90.00
_cell.angle_gamma   90.00
#
_symmetry.space_group_name_H-M   'P 1'
#
loop_
_entity.id
_entity.type
_entity.pdbx_description
1 polymer ?
#
loop_
_entity_poly.entity_id
_entity_poly.type
_entity_poly.pdbx_seq_one_letter_code
_entity_poly.pdbx_strand_id
1 'polypeptide(L)'
;MHPLDRRVLEVELARTGCQDQAYVEDKPVPGGPAFLVYYAPALLQKNCGTDAVGALAVLADVLRQARALWPLKRSSGNMTVTVRIDVLKELTVHELQNPQPGSYWSLKRLSDIDGMVQKASLLTTDGSPQPVDGTHRILTFRRPADISSAAFSENVEDCFGDQSELMPWWPCVDAVVAKPRHCSLFCVRSIC
;
A
#
# COMPACT_ATOMS: atom_id res chain seq x y z
N MET A 1 13.47 -7.58 3.80
CA MET A 1 12.53 -6.54 3.31
C MET A 1 13.13 -5.18 3.62
N HIS A 2 13.06 -4.23 2.70
CA HIS A 2 13.60 -2.89 2.94
C HIS A 2 12.75 -2.12 3.97
N PRO A 3 13.33 -1.33 4.89
CA PRO A 3 12.57 -0.59 5.90
C PRO A 3 11.51 0.34 5.31
N LEU A 4 11.78 0.95 4.15
CA LEU A 4 10.79 1.82 3.48
C LEU A 4 9.62 1.04 2.90
N ASP A 5 9.85 -0.17 2.40
CA ASP A 5 8.77 -1.00 1.86
C ASP A 5 7.86 -1.46 3.00
N ARG A 6 8.47 -1.84 4.13
CA ARG A 6 7.74 -2.14 5.37
C ARG A 6 6.85 -0.96 5.78
N ARG A 7 7.41 0.26 5.85
CA ARG A 7 6.66 1.45 6.24
C ARG A 7 5.50 1.75 5.29
N VAL A 8 5.70 1.60 3.98
CA VAL A 8 4.61 1.78 2.99
C VAL A 8 3.51 0.76 3.23
N LEU A 9 3.86 -0.51 3.42
CA LEU A 9 2.87 -1.57 3.69
C LEU A 9 2.12 -1.30 4.99
N GLU A 10 2.81 -0.97 6.08
CA GLU A 10 2.19 -0.65 7.37
C GLU A 10 1.21 0.52 7.25
N VAL A 11 1.61 1.63 6.63
CA VAL A 11 0.76 2.83 6.50
C VAL A 11 -0.42 2.60 5.57
N GLU A 12 -0.20 1.99 4.40
CA GLU A 12 -1.24 1.86 3.38
C GLU A 12 -2.23 0.74 3.68
N LEU A 13 -1.80 -0.35 4.33
CA LEU A 13 -2.69 -1.43 4.75
C LEU A 13 -3.47 -1.11 6.04
N ALA A 14 -2.92 -0.25 6.91
CA ALA A 14 -3.64 0.24 8.09
C ALA A 14 -4.73 1.28 7.75
N ARG A 15 -4.73 1.84 6.54
CA ARG A 15 -5.70 2.85 6.12
C ARG A 15 -7.05 2.23 5.80
N THR A 16 -8.10 2.74 6.43
CA THR A 16 -9.48 2.32 6.19
C THR A 16 -10.12 3.15 5.08
N GLY A 17 -11.00 2.53 4.28
CA GLY A 17 -11.84 3.24 3.30
C GLY A 17 -13.06 3.94 3.89
N CYS A 18 -13.14 3.98 5.23
CA CYS A 18 -14.20 4.59 6.01
C CYS A 18 -13.57 5.61 6.96
N GLN A 19 -14.09 6.83 6.94
CA GLN A 19 -13.67 7.89 7.82
C GLN A 19 -13.99 7.53 9.28
N ASP A 20 -13.11 7.96 10.19
CA ASP A 20 -13.20 7.72 11.63
C ASP A 20 -13.18 6.23 12.06
N GLN A 21 -12.89 5.32 11.13
CA GLN A 21 -12.60 3.92 11.42
C GLN A 21 -11.09 3.73 11.58
N ALA A 22 -10.69 2.91 12.55
CA ALA A 22 -9.30 2.49 12.74
C ALA A 22 -9.26 1.05 13.29
N TYR A 23 -8.15 0.36 13.05
CA TYR A 23 -7.89 -0.92 13.71
C TYR A 23 -7.52 -0.67 15.18
N VAL A 24 -8.01 -1.51 16.09
CA VAL A 24 -7.90 -1.31 17.55
C VAL A 24 -6.44 -1.28 18.01
N GLU A 25 -5.60 -2.10 17.42
CA GLU A 25 -4.18 -2.26 17.80
C GLU A 25 -3.24 -1.32 17.03
N ASP A 26 -3.74 -0.67 15.97
CA ASP A 26 -2.92 0.19 15.11
C ASP A 26 -3.15 1.67 15.40
N LYS A 27 -2.12 2.47 15.14
CA LYS A 27 -2.27 3.94 15.16
C LYS A 27 -3.23 4.33 14.03
N PRO A 28 -4.24 5.18 14.30
CA PRO A 28 -5.16 5.62 13.27
C PRO A 28 -4.39 6.35 12.16
N VAL A 29 -4.65 5.97 10.91
CA VAL A 29 -3.99 6.56 9.73
C VAL A 29 -5.01 7.41 8.97
N PRO A 30 -5.15 8.72 9.30
CA PRO A 30 -6.22 9.55 8.75
C PRO A 30 -6.03 9.87 7.27
N GLY A 31 -7.13 10.11 6.57
CA GLY A 31 -7.18 10.51 5.16
C GLY A 31 -7.31 9.34 4.18
N GLY A 32 -7.47 9.66 2.90
CA GLY A 32 -7.63 8.66 1.85
C GLY A 32 -7.16 9.14 0.48
N PRO A 33 -7.47 8.39 -0.59
CA PRO A 33 -8.24 7.14 -0.57
C PRO A 33 -7.48 5.97 0.05
N ALA A 34 -8.22 4.98 0.56
CA ALA A 34 -7.68 3.66 0.85
C ALA A 34 -7.52 2.84 -0.43
N PHE A 35 -6.62 1.87 -0.43
CA PHE A 35 -6.34 1.03 -1.60
C PHE A 35 -6.82 -0.40 -1.39
N LEU A 36 -7.67 -0.87 -2.31
CA LEU A 36 -8.00 -2.28 -2.47
C LEU A 36 -7.15 -2.86 -3.61
N VAL A 37 -6.07 -3.57 -3.27
CA VAL A 37 -5.22 -4.21 -4.28
C VAL A 37 -5.82 -5.56 -4.68
N TYR A 38 -6.58 -5.56 -5.77
CA TYR A 38 -7.27 -6.74 -6.27
C TYR A 38 -6.29 -7.76 -6.86
N TYR A 39 -6.35 -9.00 -6.38
CA TYR A 39 -5.40 -10.11 -6.57
C TYR A 39 -4.09 -10.06 -5.77
N ALA A 40 -3.91 -9.15 -4.79
CA ALA A 40 -2.77 -9.21 -3.87
C ALA A 40 -2.60 -10.57 -3.15
N PRO A 41 -3.68 -11.21 -2.62
CA PRO A 41 -3.53 -12.54 -2.01
C PRO A 41 -2.98 -13.59 -2.97
N ALA A 42 -3.38 -13.56 -4.25
CA ALA A 42 -2.91 -14.52 -5.25
C ALA A 42 -1.41 -14.32 -5.57
N LEU A 43 -0.97 -13.07 -5.73
CA LEU A 43 0.45 -12.72 -5.89
C LEU A 43 1.31 -13.25 -4.73
N LEU A 44 0.85 -13.01 -3.49
CA LEU A 44 1.55 -13.44 -2.28
C LEU A 44 1.56 -14.97 -2.17
N GLN A 45 0.42 -15.65 -2.36
CA GLN A 45 0.34 -17.10 -2.30
C GLN A 45 1.29 -17.78 -3.29
N LYS A 46 1.38 -17.27 -4.52
CA LYS A 46 2.27 -17.80 -5.56
C LYS A 46 3.75 -17.70 -5.17
N ASN A 47 4.14 -16.58 -4.56
CA ASN A 47 5.55 -16.24 -4.36
C ASN A 47 6.04 -16.46 -2.92
N CYS A 48 5.16 -16.63 -1.94
CA CYS A 48 5.55 -16.74 -0.52
C CYS A 48 6.41 -17.98 -0.23
N GLY A 49 6.20 -19.07 -0.97
CA GLY A 49 7.00 -20.29 -0.82
C GLY A 49 8.44 -20.17 -1.31
N THR A 50 8.75 -19.22 -2.19
CA THR A 50 10.06 -19.07 -2.83
C THR A 50 10.74 -17.75 -2.47
N ASP A 51 10.01 -16.63 -2.52
CA ASP A 51 10.49 -15.29 -2.20
C ASP A 51 9.36 -14.40 -1.64
N ALA A 52 8.98 -14.65 -0.39
CA ALA A 52 7.99 -13.83 0.32
C ALA A 52 8.41 -12.35 0.44
N VAL A 53 9.71 -12.09 0.62
CA VAL A 53 10.24 -10.74 0.80
C VAL A 53 10.13 -9.94 -0.49
N GLY A 54 10.47 -10.53 -1.63
CA GLY A 54 10.33 -9.94 -2.94
C GLY A 54 8.87 -9.70 -3.32
N ALA A 55 7.96 -10.62 -2.96
CA ALA A 55 6.53 -10.44 -3.19
C ALA A 55 5.95 -9.24 -2.42
N LEU A 56 6.36 -9.06 -1.16
CA LEU A 56 5.99 -7.89 -0.36
C LEU A 56 6.61 -6.60 -0.90
N ALA A 57 7.85 -6.64 -1.40
CA ALA A 57 8.48 -5.48 -2.03
C ALA A 57 7.75 -5.04 -3.32
N VAL A 58 7.30 -6.00 -4.14
CA VAL A 58 6.44 -5.73 -5.31
C VAL A 58 5.15 -5.04 -4.88
N LEU A 59 4.47 -5.55 -3.85
CA LEU A 59 3.23 -4.95 -3.34
C LEU A 59 3.46 -3.53 -2.79
N ALA A 60 4.56 -3.32 -2.07
CA ALA A 60 4.93 -2.01 -1.56
C ALA A 60 5.17 -1.00 -2.69
N ASP A 61 5.80 -1.41 -3.79
CA ASP A 61 6.00 -0.53 -4.95
C ASP A 61 4.69 -0.19 -5.66
N VAL A 62 3.79 -1.16 -5.82
CA VAL A 62 2.44 -0.90 -6.36
C VAL A 62 1.71 0.14 -5.52
N LEU A 63 1.72 0.01 -4.19
CA LEU A 63 1.08 0.97 -3.28
C LEU A 63 1.72 2.36 -3.33
N ARG A 64 3.05 2.43 -3.44
CA ARG A 64 3.78 3.69 -3.59
C ARG A 64 3.40 4.42 -4.87
N GLN A 65 3.35 3.70 -6.00
CA GLN A 65 2.96 4.29 -7.28
C GLN A 65 1.47 4.62 -7.32
N ALA A 66 0.62 3.84 -6.65
CA ALA A 66 -0.78 4.18 -6.47
C ALA A 66 -0.93 5.48 -5.68
N ARG A 67 -0.19 5.67 -4.59
CA ARG A 67 -0.21 6.93 -3.83
C ARG A 67 0.20 8.15 -4.65
N ALA A 68 1.11 7.99 -5.60
CA ALA A 68 1.47 9.06 -6.54
C ALA A 68 0.33 9.42 -7.50
N LEU A 69 -0.48 8.44 -7.94
CA LEU A 69 -1.65 8.67 -8.80
C LEU A 69 -2.89 9.18 -8.05
N TRP A 70 -3.03 8.78 -6.79
CA TRP A 70 -4.09 9.20 -5.88
C TRP A 70 -3.48 9.81 -4.60
N PRO A 71 -3.08 11.09 -4.67
CA PRO A 71 -2.49 11.78 -3.53
C PRO A 71 -3.39 11.74 -2.31
N LEU A 72 -2.75 11.72 -1.14
CA LEU A 72 -3.46 11.70 0.14
C LEU A 72 -4.28 12.98 0.33
N LYS A 73 -5.59 12.83 0.56
CA LYS A 73 -6.52 13.92 0.85
C LYS A 73 -7.39 13.56 2.04
N ARG A 74 -7.57 14.49 2.99
CA ARG A 74 -8.48 14.29 4.13
C ARG A 74 -9.92 14.09 3.69
N SER A 75 -10.36 14.83 2.67
CA SER A 75 -11.71 14.72 2.09
C SER A 75 -11.99 13.38 1.40
N SER A 76 -10.96 12.60 1.09
CA SER A 76 -11.09 11.30 0.43
C SER A 76 -11.06 10.10 1.41
N GLY A 77 -11.24 10.33 2.72
CA GLY A 77 -11.22 9.27 3.73
C GLY A 77 -12.33 8.21 3.60
N ASN A 78 -13.44 8.55 2.94
CA ASN A 78 -14.54 7.63 2.63
C ASN A 78 -14.43 7.01 1.22
N MET A 79 -13.27 7.16 0.56
CA MET A 79 -13.06 6.68 -0.80
C MET A 79 -12.10 5.48 -0.79
N THR A 80 -12.46 4.46 -1.57
CA THR A 80 -11.59 3.32 -1.83
C THR A 80 -11.27 3.26 -3.32
N VAL A 81 -9.99 3.16 -3.65
CA VAL A 81 -9.51 2.95 -5.02
C VAL A 81 -9.16 1.48 -5.18
N THR A 82 -9.68 0.87 -6.23
CA THR A 82 -9.32 -0.50 -6.60
C THR A 82 -8.12 -0.48 -7.53
N VAL A 83 -7.08 -1.24 -7.19
CA VAL A 83 -5.87 -1.39 -8.02
C VAL A 83 -5.78 -2.85 -8.46
N ARG A 84 -6.02 -3.11 -9.74
CA ARG A 84 -5.99 -4.46 -10.32
C ARG A 84 -4.55 -4.84 -10.69
N ILE A 85 -4.09 -5.97 -10.16
CA ILE A 85 -2.77 -6.55 -10.46
C ILE A 85 -2.88 -7.95 -11.08
N ASP A 86 -3.89 -8.16 -11.91
CA ASP A 86 -4.19 -9.45 -12.53
C ASP A 86 -3.02 -10.02 -13.35
N VAL A 87 -2.24 -9.16 -14.02
CA VAL A 87 -1.05 -9.58 -14.76
C VAL A 87 0.10 -10.04 -13.86
N LEU A 88 0.18 -9.54 -12.62
CA LEU A 88 1.29 -9.84 -11.70
C LEU A 88 1.07 -11.16 -10.97
N LYS A 89 -0.20 -11.56 -10.73
CA LYS A 89 -0.52 -12.76 -9.94
C LYS A 89 0.00 -14.05 -10.58
N GLU A 90 0.20 -14.05 -11.89
CA GLU A 90 0.67 -15.20 -12.66
C GLU A 90 2.19 -15.24 -12.81
N LEU A 91 2.93 -14.29 -12.24
CA LEU A 91 4.38 -14.18 -12.42
C LEU A 91 5.12 -14.47 -11.12
N THR A 92 6.32 -15.01 -11.27
CA THR A 92 7.29 -15.13 -10.18
C THR A 92 7.98 -13.79 -9.93
N VAL A 93 8.44 -13.54 -8.70
CA VAL A 93 9.23 -12.32 -8.39
C VAL A 93 10.41 -12.15 -9.35
N HIS A 94 11.07 -13.24 -9.73
CA HIS A 94 12.18 -13.21 -10.67
C HIS A 94 11.76 -12.70 -12.06
N GLU A 95 10.61 -13.14 -12.59
CA GLU A 95 10.07 -12.65 -13.88
C GLU A 95 9.63 -11.20 -13.79
N LEU A 96 9.11 -10.78 -12.64
CA LEU A 96 8.72 -9.39 -12.39
C LEU A 96 9.93 -8.45 -12.42
N GLN A 97 11.02 -8.83 -11.74
CA GLN A 97 12.27 -8.07 -11.68
C GLN A 97 13.06 -8.07 -12.99
N ASN A 98 12.81 -9.06 -13.85
CA ASN A 98 13.49 -9.21 -15.15
C ASN A 98 12.47 -9.19 -16.29
N PRO A 99 11.79 -8.05 -16.53
CA PRO A 99 10.91 -7.93 -17.68
C PRO A 99 11.72 -8.13 -18.97
N GLN A 100 11.05 -8.58 -20.03
CA GLN A 100 11.68 -8.72 -21.34
C GLN A 100 12.29 -7.37 -21.77
N PRO A 101 13.47 -7.36 -22.43
CA PRO A 101 14.09 -6.13 -22.91
C PRO A 101 13.12 -5.31 -23.76
N GLY A 102 13.08 -3.99 -23.52
CA GLY A 102 12.14 -3.09 -24.18
C GLY A 102 10.73 -3.04 -23.56
N SER A 103 10.44 -3.87 -22.56
CA SER A 103 9.19 -3.83 -21.82
C SER A 103 9.38 -3.38 -20.37
N TYR A 104 8.33 -2.77 -19.81
CA TYR A 104 8.30 -2.32 -18.44
C TYR A 104 6.91 -2.52 -17.81
N TRP A 105 6.87 -2.50 -16.49
CA TRP A 105 5.62 -2.56 -15.74
C TRP A 105 5.13 -1.15 -15.46
N SER A 106 3.84 -0.91 -15.69
CA SER A 106 3.22 0.39 -15.41
C SER A 106 1.90 0.23 -14.69
N LEU A 107 1.64 1.13 -13.76
CA LEU A 107 0.32 1.35 -13.16
C LEU A 107 -0.36 2.47 -13.94
N LYS A 108 -1.53 2.17 -14.51
CA LYS A 108 -2.38 3.13 -15.21
C LYS A 108 -3.60 3.46 -14.36
N ARG A 109 -3.87 4.75 -14.20
CA ARG A 109 -5.14 5.25 -13.68
C ARG A 109 -6.21 5.19 -14.78
N LEU A 110 -7.30 4.48 -14.52
CA LEU A 110 -8.42 4.33 -15.46
C LEU A 110 -9.55 5.30 -15.15
N SER A 111 -9.82 5.52 -13.87
CA SER A 111 -10.83 6.44 -13.36
C SER A 111 -10.37 7.03 -12.03
N ASP A 112 -11.27 7.73 -11.32
CA ASP A 112 -10.98 8.24 -9.99
C ASP A 112 -10.91 7.14 -8.92
N ILE A 113 -11.52 5.97 -9.19
CA ILE A 113 -11.65 4.86 -8.24
C ILE A 113 -11.05 3.54 -8.74
N ASP A 114 -10.50 3.49 -9.96
CA ASP A 114 -9.94 2.28 -10.54
C ASP A 114 -8.61 2.53 -11.24
N GLY A 115 -7.70 1.58 -11.07
CA GLY A 115 -6.39 1.51 -11.72
C GLY A 115 -6.02 0.09 -12.05
N MET A 116 -5.14 -0.09 -13.04
CA MET A 116 -4.63 -1.41 -13.42
C MET A 116 -3.12 -1.39 -13.64
N VAL A 117 -2.46 -2.46 -13.21
CA VAL A 117 -1.09 -2.73 -13.60
C VAL A 117 -1.09 -3.48 -14.93
N GLN A 118 -0.26 -3.01 -15.85
CA GLN A 118 -0.12 -3.59 -17.18
C GLN A 118 1.34 -3.60 -17.60
N LYS A 119 1.69 -4.54 -18.48
CA LYS A 119 2.98 -4.55 -19.17
C LYS A 119 2.90 -3.59 -20.36
N ALA A 120 3.83 -2.66 -20.44
CA ALA A 120 3.96 -1.70 -21.53
C ALA A 120 5.28 -1.91 -22.28
N SER A 121 5.34 -1.44 -23.52
CA SER A 121 6.55 -1.44 -24.36
C SER A 121 7.07 0.00 -24.46
N LEU A 122 8.40 0.17 -24.44
CA LEU A 122 9.03 1.49 -24.62
C LEU A 122 8.77 2.06 -26.02
N LEU A 123 8.62 1.17 -27.00
CA LEU A 123 8.38 1.52 -28.39
C LEU A 123 6.94 1.17 -28.75
N THR A 124 6.27 2.09 -29.42
CA THR A 124 5.04 1.77 -30.16
C THR A 124 5.36 0.89 -31.37
N THR A 125 4.33 0.33 -32.01
CA THR A 125 4.46 -0.45 -33.25
C THR A 125 5.17 0.33 -34.36
N ASP A 126 5.09 1.65 -34.31
CA ASP A 126 5.63 2.56 -35.33
C ASP A 126 7.07 3.01 -34.99
N GLY A 127 7.65 2.48 -33.91
CA GLY A 127 8.96 2.86 -33.41
C GLY A 127 8.99 4.23 -32.73
N SER A 128 7.84 4.89 -32.56
CA SER A 128 7.76 6.17 -31.87
C SER A 128 7.74 5.97 -30.33
N PRO A 129 8.28 6.93 -29.56
CA PRO A 129 8.18 6.88 -28.10
C PRO A 129 6.72 6.98 -27.66
N GLN A 130 6.30 6.13 -26.74
CA GLN A 130 4.96 6.25 -26.16
C GLN A 130 4.90 7.52 -25.28
N PRO A 131 3.92 8.43 -25.49
CA PRO A 131 3.76 9.58 -24.61
C PRO A 131 3.37 9.09 -23.22
N VAL A 132 4.18 9.44 -22.21
CA VAL A 132 3.86 9.19 -20.80
C VAL A 132 2.97 10.33 -20.33
N ASP A 133 1.68 10.06 -20.20
CA ASP A 133 0.77 10.99 -19.56
C ASP A 133 0.89 10.94 -18.03
N GLY A 134 0.31 11.92 -17.33
CA GLY A 134 0.27 11.95 -15.86
C GLY A 134 -0.61 10.87 -15.22
N THR A 135 -1.27 10.02 -16.01
CA THR A 135 -2.11 8.91 -15.55
C THR A 135 -1.33 7.61 -15.41
N HIS A 136 -0.07 7.59 -15.86
CA HIS A 136 0.82 6.45 -15.82
C HIS A 136 1.95 6.62 -14.81
N ARG A 137 2.27 5.54 -14.09
CA ARG A 137 3.46 5.43 -13.26
C ARG A 137 4.21 4.16 -13.59
N ILE A 138 5.53 4.25 -13.69
CA ILE A 138 6.40 3.10 -13.92
C ILE A 138 6.60 2.38 -12.57
N LEU A 139 6.44 1.07 -12.56
CA LEU A 139 6.77 0.22 -11.42
C LEU A 139 8.24 -0.20 -11.52
N THR A 140 8.97 -0.13 -10.42
CA THR A 140 10.38 -0.48 -10.34
C THR A 140 10.59 -1.49 -9.22
N PHE A 141 10.59 -2.77 -9.60
CA PHE A 141 10.81 -3.85 -8.64
C PHE A 141 12.31 -4.01 -8.39
N ARG A 142 12.79 -3.43 -7.28
CA ARG A 142 14.19 -3.51 -6.87
C ARG A 142 14.54 -4.91 -6.34
N ARG A 143 15.75 -5.39 -6.61
CA ARG A 143 16.26 -6.57 -5.90
C ARG A 143 16.78 -6.14 -4.53
N PRO A 144 16.62 -6.97 -3.49
CA PRO A 144 17.20 -6.69 -2.18
C PRO A 144 18.71 -6.45 -2.21
N ALA A 145 19.44 -7.13 -3.10
CA ALA A 145 20.89 -7.02 -3.23
C ALA A 145 21.35 -5.63 -3.70
N ASP A 146 20.54 -4.96 -4.53
CA ASP A 146 20.89 -3.68 -5.15
C ASP A 146 20.89 -2.52 -4.15
N ILE A 147 20.28 -2.70 -2.98
CA ILE A 147 20.14 -1.64 -1.97
C ILE A 147 21.39 -1.50 -1.09
N SER A 148 22.29 -2.50 -1.10
CA SER A 148 23.44 -2.54 -0.19
C SER A 148 24.57 -1.53 -0.48
N SER A 149 24.57 -0.85 -1.64
CA SER A 149 25.67 0.04 -2.05
C SER A 149 25.27 1.48 -2.37
N ALA A 150 23.98 1.78 -2.54
CA ALA A 150 23.51 3.14 -2.73
C ALA A 150 23.39 3.82 -1.36
N ALA A 151 24.46 4.51 -0.97
CA ALA A 151 24.51 5.38 0.21
C ALA A 151 23.22 6.20 0.34
N PHE A 152 22.42 5.86 1.34
CA PHE A 152 21.14 6.47 1.63
C PHE A 152 21.38 7.76 2.42
N SER A 153 21.89 8.81 1.77
CA SER A 153 21.79 10.16 2.32
C SER A 153 20.41 10.71 1.99
N GLU A 154 19.59 10.86 3.03
CA GLU A 154 18.62 11.92 3.28
C GLU A 154 17.80 12.45 2.08
N ASN A 155 16.48 12.17 2.10
CA ASN A 155 15.37 13.05 1.68
C ASN A 155 14.05 12.26 1.60
N VAL A 156 13.71 11.50 2.65
CA VAL A 156 12.40 10.80 2.74
C VAL A 156 11.30 11.70 3.34
N GLU A 157 11.65 12.92 3.76
CA GLU A 157 10.68 13.86 4.35
C GLU A 157 9.81 14.59 3.31
N ASP A 158 10.16 14.57 2.02
CA ASP A 158 9.56 15.49 1.05
C ASP A 158 8.28 14.99 0.32
N CYS A 159 7.89 13.72 0.49
CA CYS A 159 6.62 13.21 -0.08
C CYS A 159 5.51 13.02 0.97
N PHE A 160 5.86 13.05 2.25
CA PHE A 160 4.89 13.11 3.35
C PHE A 160 4.85 14.55 3.83
N GLY A 161 4.25 15.41 3.01
CA GLY A 161 4.13 16.84 3.26
C GLY A 161 3.88 17.13 4.73
N ASP A 162 4.68 18.06 5.23
CA ASP A 162 4.75 18.58 6.58
C ASP A 162 3.43 18.45 7.36
N GLN A 163 3.35 17.46 8.26
CA GLN A 163 2.21 17.28 9.17
C GLN A 163 2.24 18.29 10.33
N SER A 164 3.22 19.21 10.39
CA SER A 164 3.40 20.10 11.54
C SER A 164 2.44 21.30 11.58
N GLU A 165 1.74 21.64 10.49
CA GLU A 165 0.87 22.84 10.45
C GLU A 165 -0.60 22.62 10.89
N LEU A 166 -1.00 21.42 11.33
CA LEU A 166 -2.41 21.14 11.69
C LEU A 166 -2.57 20.40 13.03
N MET A 167 -1.91 20.87 14.09
CA MET A 167 -2.20 20.47 15.48
C MET A 167 -2.29 21.70 16.42
N PRO A 168 -3.51 22.19 16.71
CA PRO A 168 -3.77 22.70 18.07
C PRO A 168 -4.97 22.05 18.78
N TRP A 169 -5.55 20.96 18.28
CA TRP A 169 -6.75 20.37 18.89
C TRP A 169 -6.67 18.85 19.01
N TRP A 170 -5.80 18.36 19.89
CA TRP A 170 -6.12 17.13 20.63
C TRP A 170 -6.44 17.52 22.07
N PRO A 171 -7.68 17.36 22.55
CA PRO A 171 -7.91 17.41 23.98
C PRO A 171 -7.14 16.26 24.62
N CYS A 172 -6.46 16.55 25.72
CA CYS A 172 -5.99 15.54 26.65
C CYS A 172 -7.13 14.55 26.91
N VAL A 173 -6.93 13.30 26.49
CA VAL A 173 -7.76 12.21 26.97
C VAL A 173 -7.39 12.06 28.44
N ASP A 174 -8.19 12.68 29.31
CA ASP A 174 -8.15 12.42 30.73
C ASP A 174 -8.27 10.91 30.92
N ALA A 175 -7.31 10.37 31.67
CA ALA A 175 -7.28 9.00 32.09
C ALA A 175 -8.58 8.66 32.84
N VAL A 176 -9.53 8.03 32.15
CA VAL A 176 -10.66 7.36 32.80
C VAL A 176 -10.10 6.13 33.49
N VAL A 177 -9.83 6.30 34.78
CA VAL A 177 -9.57 5.25 35.76
C VAL A 177 -10.69 4.21 35.64
N ALA A 178 -10.35 3.03 35.15
CA ALA A 178 -11.23 1.88 35.10
C ALA A 178 -11.63 1.46 36.52
N LYS A 179 -12.91 1.60 36.86
CA LYS A 179 -13.52 0.96 38.03
C LYS A 179 -13.65 -0.55 37.76
N PRO A 180 -13.18 -1.43 38.68
CA PRO A 180 -13.40 -2.86 38.55
C PRO A 180 -14.88 -3.17 38.82
N ARG A 181 -15.58 -3.69 37.80
CA ARG A 181 -16.91 -4.28 38.03
C ARG A 181 -16.73 -5.70 38.55
N HIS A 182 -17.27 -5.93 39.74
CA HIS A 182 -17.46 -7.23 40.36
C HIS A 182 -18.03 -8.25 39.36
N CYS A 183 -17.29 -9.34 39.15
CA CYS A 183 -17.79 -10.55 38.51
C CYS A 183 -18.53 -11.36 39.58
N SER A 184 -19.84 -11.15 39.70
CA SER A 184 -20.69 -12.04 40.50
C SER A 184 -20.96 -13.33 39.73
N LEU A 185 -20.42 -14.42 40.28
CA LEU A 185 -20.79 -15.81 40.06
C LEU A 185 -22.29 -15.95 39.70
N PHE A 186 -22.59 -16.58 38.56
CA PHE A 186 -23.87 -17.26 38.39
C PHE A 186 -23.65 -18.76 38.41
N CYS A 187 -24.31 -19.37 39.39
CA CYS A 187 -24.23 -20.75 39.80
C CYS A 187 -24.95 -21.67 38.82
N VAL A 188 -24.43 -22.90 38.74
CA VAL A 188 -24.95 -24.08 38.04
C VAL A 188 -26.40 -24.38 38.45
N ARG A 189 -27.25 -24.72 37.47
CA ARG A 189 -28.36 -25.65 37.69
C ARG A 189 -28.57 -26.53 36.46
N SER A 190 -28.11 -27.78 36.59
CA SER A 190 -28.68 -28.94 35.91
C SER A 190 -30.20 -28.97 36.08
N ILE A 191 -30.92 -29.50 35.09
CA ILE A 191 -32.10 -30.37 35.26
C ILE A 191 -32.38 -31.04 33.91
N CYS A 192 -32.48 -32.38 33.99
CA CYS A 192 -33.03 -33.38 33.06
C CYS A 192 -32.39 -33.58 31.68
#